data_AF-A0A9D4GAW8-F1
#
_entry.id   AF-A0A9D4GAW8-F1
#
_cell.length_a   1.000
_cell.length_b   1.000
_cell.length_c   1.000
_cell.angle_alpha   90.00
_cell.angle_beta   90.00
_cell.angle_gamma   90.00
#
_symmetry.space_group_name_H-M   'P 1'
#
loop_
_entity.id
_entity.type
_entity.pdbx_description
1 polymer ?
#
loop_
_entity_poly.entity_id
_entity_poly.type
_entity_poly.pdbx_seq_one_letter_code
_entity_poly.pdbx_strand_id
1 'polypeptide(L)'
;MSIADNCKTLQIQANGALKSGTYTIQNSAGQSYRIYCQFYDGYGYTFLSTSTNVNVDMSSLYDDKSHVIIRHKRSNGIQYTSIMAQLGIFASNPVSVQYSGHSGYQGPQNTAMAPYIFVGFIPQSLTYKGALQGWKVNDEELTFENCDGNPNSYITFFFNPSGQGYTDYVGGHNTLLYQWYDGASAVAQSENLPDEFFANYHEVHQGGCGGYSRGSNVPTGGAVGMKFSEY
;
A
#
# COMPACT_ATOMS: atom_id res chain seq x y z
N MET A 1 -8.67 23.52 -19.97
CA MET A 1 -7.52 22.62 -19.76
C MET A 1 -7.95 21.63 -18.69
N SER A 2 -8.03 20.33 -18.98
CA SER A 2 -8.34 19.32 -17.95
C SER A 2 -7.18 19.32 -16.96
N ILE A 3 -7.48 19.55 -15.69
CA ILE A 3 -6.48 19.49 -14.63
C ILE A 3 -6.10 18.01 -14.47
N ALA A 4 -4.80 17.72 -14.55
CA ALA A 4 -4.33 16.36 -14.37
C ALA A 4 -4.51 15.93 -12.90
N ASP A 5 -5.08 14.75 -12.72
CA ASP A 5 -5.54 14.19 -11.44
C ASP A 5 -4.90 12.82 -11.13
N ASN A 6 -4.05 12.31 -12.04
CA ASN A 6 -3.31 11.06 -11.89
C ASN A 6 -2.14 10.95 -12.90
N CYS A 7 -1.28 9.94 -12.73
CA CYS A 7 -0.12 9.69 -13.60
C CYS A 7 -0.48 9.36 -15.06
N LYS A 8 -1.57 8.61 -15.28
CA LYS A 8 -2.03 8.23 -16.63
C LYS A 8 -2.46 9.46 -17.42
N THR A 9 -3.26 10.34 -16.83
CA THR A 9 -3.69 11.61 -17.42
C THR A 9 -2.48 12.50 -17.74
N LEU A 10 -1.52 12.62 -16.80
CA LEU A 10 -0.29 13.39 -17.02
C LEU A 10 0.49 12.88 -18.25
N GLN A 11 0.67 11.56 -18.34
CA GLN A 11 1.41 10.91 -19.41
C GLN A 11 0.72 11.08 -20.78
N ILE A 12 -0.62 10.94 -20.83
CA ILE A 12 -1.42 11.19 -22.04
C ILE A 12 -1.30 12.64 -22.50
N GLN A 13 -1.43 13.61 -21.59
CA GLN A 13 -1.35 15.04 -21.92
C GLN A 13 0.03 15.44 -22.45
N ALA A 14 1.08 14.74 -22.04
CA ALA A 14 2.44 14.94 -22.52
C ALA A 14 2.79 14.12 -23.77
N ASN A 15 1.82 13.43 -24.39
CA ASN A 15 2.04 12.52 -25.52
C ASN A 15 3.12 11.47 -25.23
N GLY A 16 3.11 10.89 -24.02
CA GLY A 16 4.06 9.85 -23.62
C GLY A 16 5.46 10.35 -23.27
N ALA A 17 5.69 11.66 -23.23
CA ALA A 17 7.04 12.23 -23.04
C ALA A 17 7.46 12.42 -21.57
N LEU A 18 6.58 12.17 -20.59
CA LEU A 18 6.99 12.31 -19.19
C LEU A 18 7.94 11.19 -18.79
N LYS A 19 8.79 11.54 -17.82
CA LYS A 19 9.73 10.63 -17.19
C LYS A 19 9.25 10.31 -15.79
N SER A 20 9.73 9.22 -15.22
CA SER A 20 9.46 8.92 -13.81
C SER A 20 9.91 10.08 -12.92
N GLY A 21 9.07 10.48 -11.96
CA GLY A 21 9.35 11.65 -11.13
C GLY A 21 8.17 12.10 -10.29
N THR A 22 8.39 13.16 -9.50
CA THR A 22 7.36 13.78 -8.68
C THR A 22 6.55 14.80 -9.47
N TYR A 23 5.23 14.72 -9.36
CA TYR A 23 4.27 15.60 -10.00
C TYR A 23 3.27 16.14 -8.98
N THR A 24 2.72 17.31 -9.27
CA THR A 24 1.60 17.90 -8.54
C THR A 24 0.33 17.67 -9.35
N ILE A 25 -0.67 17.08 -8.70
CA ILE A 25 -2.01 16.86 -9.25
C ILE A 25 -3.05 17.48 -8.33
N GLN A 26 -4.31 17.53 -8.76
CA GLN A 26 -5.41 18.04 -7.94
C GLN A 26 -6.50 17.00 -7.72
N ASN A 27 -7.17 17.07 -6.57
CA ASN A 27 -8.39 16.32 -6.34
C ASN A 27 -9.61 17.01 -6.97
N SER A 28 -10.79 16.40 -6.86
CA SER A 28 -12.04 16.94 -7.40
C SER A 28 -12.47 18.30 -6.82
N ALA A 29 -11.92 18.69 -5.66
CA ALA A 29 -12.12 19.99 -5.04
C ALA A 29 -11.07 21.04 -5.49
N GLY A 30 -10.17 20.70 -6.41
CA GLY A 30 -9.10 21.58 -6.89
C GLY A 30 -7.92 21.73 -5.91
N GLN A 31 -7.86 20.91 -4.86
CA GLN A 31 -6.78 20.95 -3.88
C GLN A 31 -5.58 20.16 -4.40
N SER A 32 -4.39 20.77 -4.33
CA SER A 32 -3.18 20.17 -4.89
C SER A 32 -2.47 19.24 -3.91
N TYR A 33 -1.91 18.15 -4.42
CA TYR A 33 -1.08 17.22 -3.67
C TYR A 33 -0.04 16.56 -4.58
N ARG A 34 0.98 15.93 -3.99
CA ARG A 34 2.14 15.39 -4.72
C ARG A 34 2.05 13.87 -4.83
N ILE A 35 2.33 13.39 -6.03
CA ILE A 35 2.47 11.98 -6.35
C ILE A 35 3.83 11.73 -7.02
N TYR A 36 4.34 10.51 -6.91
CA TYR A 36 5.44 10.03 -7.75
C TYR A 36 4.85 9.13 -8.82
N CYS A 37 5.13 9.43 -10.07
CA CYS A 37 4.80 8.56 -11.19
C CYS A 37 6.04 7.76 -11.57
N GLN A 38 5.97 6.44 -11.45
CA GLN A 38 6.99 5.54 -11.98
C GLN A 38 6.46 4.90 -13.25
N PHE A 39 7.00 5.30 -14.39
CA PHE A 39 6.59 4.79 -15.71
C PHE A 39 7.49 3.62 -16.16
N TYR A 40 6.85 2.60 -16.72
CA TYR A 40 7.46 1.50 -17.47
C TYR A 40 6.78 1.41 -18.85
N ASP A 41 7.26 0.53 -19.71
CA ASP A 41 6.62 0.28 -21.00
C ASP A 41 5.24 -0.39 -20.80
N GLY A 42 4.16 0.34 -21.07
CA GLY A 42 2.78 -0.15 -21.02
C GLY A 42 2.11 -0.14 -19.64
N TYR A 43 2.79 0.30 -18.57
CA TYR A 43 2.20 0.44 -17.24
C TYR A 43 3.05 1.36 -16.34
N GLY A 44 2.55 1.67 -15.14
CA GLY A 44 3.33 2.35 -14.13
C GLY A 44 2.79 2.18 -12.72
N TYR A 45 3.43 2.84 -11.76
CA TYR A 45 2.94 2.94 -10.38
C TYR A 45 2.84 4.38 -9.92
N THR A 46 1.74 4.68 -9.24
CA THR A 46 1.53 5.93 -8.52
C THR A 46 1.90 5.72 -7.05
N PHE A 47 2.76 6.58 -6.49
CA PHE A 47 3.00 6.66 -5.05
C PHE A 47 2.48 7.99 -4.51
N LEU A 48 1.86 7.96 -3.33
CA LEU A 48 1.33 9.16 -2.69
C LEU A 48 2.35 9.72 -1.69
N SER A 49 2.56 11.03 -1.70
CA SER A 49 3.45 11.68 -0.72
C SER A 49 2.84 11.66 0.68
N THR A 50 3.67 11.48 1.71
CA THR A 50 3.23 11.50 3.11
C THR A 50 2.79 12.88 3.59
N SER A 51 3.12 13.95 2.86
CA SER A 51 2.62 15.30 3.13
C SER A 51 1.19 15.55 2.65
N THR A 52 0.53 14.53 2.08
CA THR A 52 -0.85 14.68 1.58
C THR A 52 -1.80 14.93 2.74
N ASN A 53 -2.53 16.05 2.67
CA ASN A 53 -3.47 16.51 3.70
C ASN A 53 -4.85 16.87 3.11
N VAL A 54 -5.15 16.32 1.94
CA VAL A 54 -6.40 16.50 1.19
C VAL A 54 -7.12 15.17 1.05
N ASN A 55 -8.39 15.20 0.66
CA ASN A 55 -9.09 13.99 0.25
C ASN A 55 -8.51 13.47 -1.07
N VAL A 56 -8.23 12.17 -1.12
CA VAL A 56 -7.69 11.49 -2.30
C VAL A 56 -8.73 10.53 -2.83
N ASP A 57 -9.09 10.68 -4.11
CA ASP A 57 -9.86 9.67 -4.82
C ASP A 57 -8.91 8.56 -5.26
N MET A 58 -8.90 7.47 -4.52
CA MET A 58 -8.03 6.33 -4.82
C MET A 58 -8.36 5.69 -6.16
N SER A 59 -9.61 5.79 -6.64
CA SER A 59 -10.02 5.18 -7.89
C SER A 59 -9.44 5.89 -9.13
N SER A 60 -8.97 7.14 -8.99
CA SER A 60 -8.29 7.85 -10.07
C SER A 60 -6.80 7.51 -10.17
N LEU A 61 -6.19 7.02 -9.09
CA LEU A 61 -4.73 6.85 -9.01
C LEU A 61 -4.21 5.52 -9.57
N TYR A 62 -5.09 4.54 -9.77
CA TYR A 62 -4.77 3.20 -10.27
C TYR A 62 -6.00 2.49 -10.83
N ASP A 63 -5.80 1.71 -11.89
CA ASP A 63 -6.85 0.94 -12.58
C ASP A 63 -6.59 -0.58 -12.55
N ASP A 64 -5.33 -1.00 -12.40
CA ASP A 64 -4.94 -2.39 -12.24
C ASP A 64 -4.84 -2.74 -10.74
N LYS A 65 -5.81 -3.52 -10.28
CA LYS A 65 -5.94 -3.93 -8.87
C LYS A 65 -5.43 -5.36 -8.62
N SER A 66 -4.76 -5.96 -9.61
CA SER A 66 -4.21 -7.33 -9.49
C SER A 66 -3.18 -7.43 -8.37
N HIS A 67 -2.41 -6.37 -8.15
CA HIS A 67 -1.42 -6.27 -7.11
C HIS A 67 -1.08 -4.82 -6.80
N VAL A 68 -0.37 -4.62 -5.70
CA VAL A 68 0.38 -3.40 -5.41
C VAL A 68 1.85 -3.74 -5.25
N ILE A 69 2.71 -2.73 -5.30
CA ILE A 69 4.08 -2.88 -4.81
C ILE A 69 4.23 -2.19 -3.46
N ILE A 70 4.95 -2.82 -2.54
CA ILE A 70 5.38 -2.18 -1.31
C ILE A 70 6.85 -1.84 -1.48
N ARG A 71 7.14 -0.54 -1.56
CA ARG A 71 8.50 -0.01 -1.57
C ARG A 71 8.89 0.32 -0.14
N HIS A 72 10.06 -0.09 0.31
CA HIS A 72 10.54 0.27 1.65
C HIS A 72 12.02 0.59 1.67
N LYS A 73 12.43 1.38 2.67
CA LYS A 73 13.82 1.77 2.88
C LYS A 73 14.39 1.08 4.12
N ARG A 74 15.52 0.39 3.98
CA ARG A 74 16.24 -0.20 5.12
C ARG A 74 17.23 0.79 5.72
N SER A 75 17.77 0.48 6.90
CA SER A 75 18.71 1.36 7.63
C SER A 75 19.99 1.70 6.87
N ASN A 76 20.37 0.90 5.88
CA ASN A 76 21.47 1.16 4.96
C ASN A 76 21.15 2.18 3.85
N GLY A 77 19.93 2.73 3.83
CA GLY A 77 19.46 3.67 2.81
C GLY A 77 19.04 3.04 1.48
N ILE A 78 19.22 1.72 1.31
CA ILE A 78 18.81 1.01 0.10
C ILE A 78 17.30 0.81 0.13
N GLN A 79 16.67 1.02 -1.03
CA GLN A 79 15.26 0.75 -1.23
C GLN A 79 15.06 -0.67 -1.75
N TYR A 80 14.01 -1.31 -1.28
CA TYR A 80 13.61 -2.66 -1.66
C TYR A 80 12.13 -2.66 -2.02
N THR A 81 11.73 -3.55 -2.93
CA THR A 81 10.35 -3.68 -3.36
C THR A 81 9.87 -5.12 -3.28
N SER A 82 8.61 -5.29 -2.90
CA SER A 82 7.88 -6.55 -3.00
C SER A 82 6.59 -6.33 -3.78
N ILE A 83 6.18 -7.30 -4.57
CA ILE A 83 4.85 -7.36 -5.18
C ILE A 83 3.92 -8.04 -4.19
N MET A 84 2.85 -7.36 -3.79
CA MET A 84 1.81 -7.90 -2.91
C MET A 84 0.54 -8.10 -3.71
N ALA A 85 0.04 -9.34 -3.73
CA ALA A 85 -1.17 -9.70 -4.44
C ALA A 85 -2.10 -10.54 -3.57
N GLN A 86 -3.32 -10.70 -4.05
CA GLN A 86 -4.29 -11.60 -3.48
C GLN A 86 -3.87 -13.08 -3.69
N LEU A 87 -4.30 -13.97 -2.78
CA LEU A 87 -4.21 -15.41 -3.01
C LEU A 87 -5.06 -15.83 -4.23
N GLY A 88 -4.64 -16.86 -4.95
CA GLY A 88 -5.33 -17.36 -6.13
C GLY A 88 -6.78 -17.78 -5.85
N ILE A 89 -7.05 -18.35 -4.67
CA ILE A 89 -8.40 -18.71 -4.22
C ILE A 89 -9.35 -17.51 -4.10
N PHE A 90 -8.79 -16.30 -4.00
CA PHE A 90 -9.53 -15.04 -3.92
C PHE A 90 -9.31 -14.17 -5.16
N ALA A 91 -8.87 -14.71 -6.30
CA ALA A 91 -8.56 -13.93 -7.50
C ALA A 91 -9.69 -13.01 -8.02
N SER A 92 -10.96 -13.30 -7.68
CA SER A 92 -12.12 -12.44 -7.96
C SER A 92 -12.27 -11.23 -7.02
N ASN A 93 -11.45 -11.15 -5.97
CA ASN A 93 -11.42 -10.10 -4.96
C ASN A 93 -10.06 -9.40 -5.03
N PRO A 94 -9.91 -8.42 -5.92
CA PRO A 94 -8.64 -7.74 -6.11
C PRO A 94 -8.20 -7.00 -4.84
N VAL A 95 -6.90 -6.66 -4.78
CA VAL A 95 -6.34 -5.87 -3.67
C VAL A 95 -7.05 -4.52 -3.60
N SER A 96 -7.45 -4.11 -2.39
CA SER A 96 -8.11 -2.83 -2.15
C SER A 96 -7.13 -1.84 -1.53
N VAL A 97 -6.86 -0.74 -2.23
CA VAL A 97 -6.09 0.38 -1.67
C VAL A 97 -7.05 1.53 -1.34
N GLN A 98 -7.01 1.98 -0.08
CA GLN A 98 -7.90 3.02 0.45
C GLN A 98 -7.09 4.08 1.19
N TYR A 99 -7.51 5.34 1.09
CA TYR A 99 -6.87 6.46 1.78
C TYR A 99 -7.68 6.84 3.01
N SER A 100 -7.09 6.67 4.19
CA SER A 100 -7.70 6.95 5.49
C SER A 100 -9.09 6.32 5.69
N GLY A 101 -9.26 5.12 5.13
CA GLY A 101 -10.50 4.33 5.18
C GLY A 101 -10.23 2.85 4.96
N HIS A 102 -11.24 2.02 5.21
CA HIS A 102 -11.15 0.56 5.14
C HIS A 102 -12.52 -0.10 4.87
N SER A 103 -13.34 0.51 4.01
CA SER A 103 -14.67 0.01 3.66
C SER A 103 -14.62 -1.42 3.14
N GLY A 104 -15.45 -2.31 3.68
CA GLY A 104 -15.48 -3.74 3.35
C GLY A 104 -14.44 -4.61 4.07
N TYR A 105 -13.58 -4.01 4.89
CA TYR A 105 -12.51 -4.69 5.61
C TYR A 105 -12.54 -4.33 7.10
N GLN A 106 -11.93 -5.19 7.92
CA GLN A 106 -11.59 -4.84 9.28
C GLN A 106 -10.51 -3.75 9.26
N GLY A 107 -10.77 -2.66 9.99
CA GLY A 107 -9.86 -1.51 10.03
C GLY A 107 -8.61 -1.73 10.88
N PRO A 108 -7.58 -0.88 10.67
CA PRO A 108 -6.38 -0.88 11.49
C PRO A 108 -6.70 -0.54 12.95
N GLN A 109 -5.88 -1.04 13.87
CA GLN A 109 -5.97 -0.73 15.30
C GLN A 109 -5.59 0.73 15.58
N ASN A 110 -4.81 1.36 14.69
CA ASN A 110 -4.22 2.68 14.92
C ASN A 110 -4.81 3.77 14.01
N THR A 111 -6.13 3.77 13.80
CA THR A 111 -6.83 4.76 12.93
C THR A 111 -6.60 6.23 13.32
N ALA A 112 -6.28 6.52 14.59
CA ALA A 112 -5.93 7.87 15.05
C ALA A 112 -4.66 8.42 14.39
N MET A 113 -3.77 7.56 13.87
CA MET A 113 -2.54 7.96 13.15
C MET A 113 -2.79 8.41 11.70
N ALA A 114 -4.00 8.87 11.40
CA ALA A 114 -4.40 9.36 10.08
C ALA A 114 -3.60 10.60 9.62
N PRO A 115 -3.49 10.84 8.30
CA PRO A 115 -3.93 9.95 7.23
C PRO A 115 -3.03 8.72 7.04
N TYR A 116 -3.53 7.72 6.34
CA TYR A 116 -2.81 6.48 6.04
C TYR A 116 -3.23 5.89 4.69
N ILE A 117 -2.40 5.02 4.14
CA ILE A 117 -2.77 4.14 3.04
C ILE A 117 -3.04 2.75 3.63
N PHE A 118 -4.27 2.27 3.45
CA PHE A 118 -4.71 0.93 3.81
C PHE A 118 -4.67 0.04 2.57
N VAL A 119 -4.05 -1.13 2.68
CA VAL A 119 -4.04 -2.17 1.65
C VAL A 119 -4.72 -3.41 2.22
N GLY A 120 -5.97 -3.64 1.82
CA GLY A 120 -6.77 -4.80 2.21
C GLY A 120 -6.68 -5.92 1.19
N PHE A 121 -6.58 -7.16 1.68
CA PHE A 121 -6.56 -8.37 0.85
C PHE A 121 -7.90 -9.08 0.94
N ILE A 122 -8.19 -9.79 2.03
CA ILE A 122 -9.42 -10.60 2.12
C ILE A 122 -10.56 -9.75 2.73
N PRO A 123 -11.68 -9.53 2.02
CA PRO A 123 -12.84 -8.84 2.58
C PRO A 123 -13.38 -9.54 3.82
N GLN A 124 -13.93 -8.77 4.76
CA GLN A 124 -14.45 -9.34 6.02
C GLN A 124 -15.58 -10.35 5.79
N SER A 125 -16.34 -10.20 4.70
CA SER A 125 -17.44 -11.09 4.32
C SER A 125 -17.00 -12.48 3.87
N LEU A 126 -15.73 -12.65 3.54
CA LEU A 126 -15.15 -13.93 3.08
C LEU A 126 -14.36 -14.66 4.17
N THR A 127 -14.28 -14.07 5.37
CA THR A 127 -13.56 -14.67 6.49
C THR A 127 -14.50 -15.45 7.41
N TYR A 128 -14.04 -16.63 7.85
CA TYR A 128 -14.66 -17.43 8.89
C TYR A 128 -13.60 -18.33 9.55
N LYS A 129 -13.95 -18.94 10.68
CA LYS A 129 -13.07 -19.90 11.35
C LYS A 129 -12.85 -21.14 10.46
N GLY A 130 -11.59 -21.50 10.23
CA GLY A 130 -11.17 -22.56 9.31
C GLY A 130 -10.92 -22.06 7.88
N ALA A 131 -11.19 -20.79 7.57
CA ALA A 131 -10.89 -20.24 6.27
C ALA A 131 -9.37 -20.14 6.04
N LEU A 132 -8.92 -20.46 4.82
CA LEU A 132 -7.56 -20.18 4.39
C LEU A 132 -7.37 -18.66 4.24
N GLN A 133 -6.35 -18.11 4.88
CA GLN A 133 -5.99 -16.70 4.80
C GLN A 133 -4.51 -16.52 4.49
N GLY A 134 -4.14 -15.28 4.13
CA GLY A 134 -2.77 -14.91 3.80
C GLY A 134 -2.72 -13.92 2.66
N TRP A 135 -1.60 -13.91 1.94
CA TRP A 135 -1.39 -13.10 0.74
C TRP A 135 -0.31 -13.71 -0.13
N LYS A 136 -0.17 -13.17 -1.32
CA LYS A 136 0.89 -13.54 -2.26
C LYS A 136 1.99 -12.47 -2.24
N VAL A 137 3.24 -12.88 -2.07
CA VAL A 137 4.42 -11.99 -2.07
C VAL A 137 5.42 -12.49 -3.11
N ASN A 138 5.78 -11.67 -4.10
CA ASN A 138 6.76 -12.03 -5.14
C ASN A 138 6.50 -13.42 -5.77
N ASP A 139 5.24 -13.65 -6.12
CA ASP A 139 4.73 -14.90 -6.66
C ASP A 139 4.53 -16.09 -5.71
N GLU A 140 4.94 -15.97 -4.44
CA GLU A 140 4.78 -17.00 -3.43
C GLU A 140 3.48 -16.81 -2.62
N GLU A 141 2.62 -17.83 -2.56
CA GLU A 141 1.44 -17.84 -1.70
C GLU A 141 1.80 -18.23 -0.27
N LEU A 142 1.65 -17.28 0.65
CA LEU A 142 1.90 -17.48 2.06
C LEU A 142 0.56 -17.58 2.75
N THR A 143 0.28 -18.73 3.35
CA THR A 143 -1.05 -19.04 3.87
C THR A 143 -1.04 -19.61 5.28
N PHE A 144 -2.17 -19.47 5.96
CA PHE A 144 -2.45 -20.08 7.26
C PHE A 144 -3.96 -20.30 7.41
N GLU A 145 -4.36 -21.16 8.35
CA GLU A 145 -5.77 -21.37 8.68
C GLU A 145 -6.22 -20.39 9.77
N ASN A 146 -7.31 -19.66 9.52
CA ASN A 146 -7.88 -18.75 10.51
C ASN A 146 -8.55 -19.53 11.65
N CYS A 147 -7.96 -19.51 12.83
CA CYS A 147 -8.40 -20.36 13.94
C CYS A 147 -9.61 -19.82 14.75
N ASP A 148 -10.00 -18.55 14.59
CA ASP A 148 -11.07 -17.92 15.39
C ASP A 148 -12.12 -17.13 14.58
N GLY A 149 -11.91 -16.96 13.27
CA GLY A 149 -12.81 -16.25 12.37
C GLY A 149 -12.63 -14.72 12.37
N ASN A 150 -11.57 -14.19 12.99
CA ASN A 150 -11.28 -12.77 12.97
C ASN A 150 -10.94 -12.30 11.53
N PRO A 151 -11.57 -11.22 11.01
CA PRO A 151 -11.48 -10.79 9.61
C PRO A 151 -10.27 -9.91 9.22
N ASN A 152 -9.28 -9.71 10.09
CA ASN A 152 -8.12 -8.89 9.73
C ASN A 152 -7.35 -9.49 8.55
N SER A 153 -7.05 -8.68 7.53
CA SER A 153 -6.21 -9.08 6.39
C SER A 153 -5.70 -7.84 5.64
N TYR A 154 -4.67 -7.19 6.18
CA TYR A 154 -4.15 -5.95 5.61
C TYR A 154 -2.69 -5.63 5.98
N ILE A 155 -2.15 -4.67 5.23
CA ILE A 155 -1.00 -3.83 5.61
C ILE A 155 -1.39 -2.36 5.49
N THR A 156 -1.00 -1.53 6.46
CA THR A 156 -1.29 -0.10 6.51
C THR A 156 -0.02 0.69 6.75
N PHE A 157 0.14 1.81 6.03
CA PHE A 157 1.23 2.76 6.20
C PHE A 157 0.67 4.12 6.64
N PHE A 158 1.08 4.60 7.81
CA PHE A 158 0.54 5.81 8.42
C PHE A 158 1.46 7.02 8.18
N PHE A 159 0.87 8.09 7.64
CA PHE A 159 1.59 9.35 7.42
C PHE A 159 1.72 10.11 8.73
N ASN A 160 0.68 10.04 9.58
CA ASN A 160 0.68 10.48 10.97
C ASN A 160 1.34 11.86 11.24
N PRO A 161 0.92 12.95 10.55
CA PRO A 161 1.50 14.28 10.70
C PRO A 161 1.30 14.84 12.12
N SER A 162 0.28 14.38 12.84
CA SER A 162 -0.01 14.79 14.22
C SER A 162 0.80 14.02 15.28
N GLY A 163 1.68 13.09 14.86
CA GLY A 163 2.56 12.36 15.78
C GLY A 163 1.83 11.51 16.81
N GLN A 164 0.68 10.93 16.45
CA GLN A 164 -0.07 10.04 17.33
C GLN A 164 0.72 8.76 17.62
N GLY A 165 0.63 8.27 18.85
CA GLY A 165 1.24 7.01 19.25
C GLY A 165 0.41 5.81 18.79
N TYR A 166 1.06 4.65 18.78
CA TYR A 166 0.36 3.37 18.68
C TYR A 166 -0.52 3.13 19.92
N THR A 167 -1.62 2.40 19.76
CA THR A 167 -2.47 1.92 20.86
C THR A 167 -1.73 0.91 21.74
N ASP A 168 -2.32 0.39 22.81
CA ASP A 168 -1.70 -0.70 23.58
C ASP A 168 -2.01 -2.10 23.03
N TYR A 169 -2.65 -2.19 21.85
CA TYR A 169 -2.99 -3.47 21.24
C TYR A 169 -1.73 -4.27 20.90
N VAL A 170 -1.72 -5.52 21.34
CA VAL A 170 -0.71 -6.53 21.03
C VAL A 170 -1.41 -7.76 20.47
N GLY A 171 -0.76 -8.45 19.55
CA GLY A 171 -1.27 -9.71 19.01
C GLY A 171 -0.15 -10.72 18.82
N GLY A 172 -0.51 -11.90 18.34
CA GLY A 172 0.46 -12.96 18.06
C GLY A 172 1.47 -12.52 16.99
N HIS A 173 2.70 -13.01 17.09
CA HIS A 173 3.72 -12.79 16.08
C HIS A 173 3.76 -13.99 15.12
N ASN A 174 3.75 -13.73 13.82
CA ASN A 174 3.89 -14.73 12.77
C ASN A 174 4.88 -14.22 11.71
N THR A 175 5.74 -15.11 11.20
CA THR A 175 6.72 -14.77 10.15
C THR A 175 6.04 -14.24 8.89
N LEU A 176 4.81 -14.68 8.60
CA LEU A 176 4.02 -14.20 7.46
C LEU A 176 3.90 -12.67 7.42
N LEU A 177 3.80 -12.02 8.60
CA LEU A 177 3.63 -10.56 8.74
C LEU A 177 4.81 -9.75 8.19
N TYR A 178 5.99 -10.37 8.04
CA TYR A 178 7.23 -9.70 7.63
C TYR A 178 7.69 -10.11 6.23
N GLN A 179 7.01 -11.03 5.55
CA GLN A 179 7.45 -11.54 4.25
C GLN A 179 7.50 -10.48 3.15
N TRP A 180 6.65 -9.45 3.23
CA TRP A 180 6.73 -8.28 2.35
C TRP A 180 8.05 -7.50 2.51
N TYR A 181 8.65 -7.55 3.71
CA TYR A 181 9.91 -6.89 4.02
C TYR A 181 11.09 -7.82 3.73
N ASP A 182 11.05 -9.07 4.22
CA ASP A 182 12.15 -10.03 4.14
C ASP A 182 12.36 -10.57 2.73
N GLY A 183 11.27 -10.86 2.01
CA GLY A 183 11.30 -11.40 0.66
C GLY A 183 11.55 -10.36 -0.45
N ALA A 184 11.74 -9.09 -0.08
CA ALA A 184 11.85 -7.99 -1.05
C ALA A 184 13.21 -7.94 -1.78
N SER A 185 13.17 -7.47 -3.02
CA SER A 185 14.36 -7.31 -3.87
C SER A 185 14.87 -5.87 -3.85
N ALA A 186 16.19 -5.68 -3.87
CA ALA A 186 16.79 -4.36 -3.94
C ALA A 186 16.41 -3.66 -5.24
N VAL A 187 16.16 -2.35 -5.15
CA VAL A 187 15.80 -1.52 -6.30
C VAL A 187 17.03 -0.79 -6.82
N ALA A 188 17.10 -0.62 -8.14
CA ALA A 188 18.15 0.15 -8.78
C ALA A 188 18.10 1.62 -8.30
N GLN A 189 19.26 2.24 -8.12
CA GLN A 189 19.35 3.61 -7.62
C GLN A 189 18.62 4.64 -8.50
N SER A 190 18.54 4.40 -9.82
CA SER A 190 17.80 5.24 -10.77
C SER A 190 16.28 5.22 -10.56
N GLU A 191 15.78 4.26 -9.79
CA GLU A 191 14.36 4.06 -9.50
C GLU A 191 14.00 4.39 -8.04
N ASN A 192 14.94 4.99 -7.30
CA ASN A 192 14.70 5.38 -5.92
C ASN A 192 13.60 6.44 -5.83
N LEU A 193 12.65 6.20 -4.93
CA LEU A 193 11.68 7.22 -4.54
C LEU A 193 12.35 8.27 -3.63
N PRO A 194 11.94 9.54 -3.72
CA PRO A 194 12.31 10.54 -2.72
C PRO A 194 11.77 10.18 -1.31
N ASP A 195 12.44 10.70 -0.27
CA ASP A 195 12.09 10.41 1.13
C ASP A 195 10.66 10.84 1.51
N GLU A 196 10.11 11.86 0.84
CA GLU A 196 8.76 12.39 1.06
C GLU A 196 7.61 11.40 0.73
N PHE A 197 7.93 10.23 0.18
CA PHE A 197 6.96 9.17 -0.14
C PHE A 197 6.95 8.03 0.89
N PHE A 198 7.87 8.02 1.84
CA PHE A 198 8.01 6.94 2.81
C PHE A 198 7.34 7.29 4.15
N ALA A 199 6.35 6.49 4.53
CA ALA A 199 5.73 6.52 5.85
C ALA A 199 6.58 5.78 6.88
N ASN A 200 6.87 6.40 8.02
CA ASN A 200 7.72 5.81 9.06
C ASN A 200 7.02 4.76 9.92
N TYR A 201 5.68 4.75 9.89
CA TYR A 201 4.84 3.92 10.73
C TYR A 201 4.05 2.97 9.86
N HIS A 202 3.97 1.72 10.29
CA HIS A 202 3.14 0.71 9.64
C HIS A 202 2.46 -0.19 10.66
N GLU A 203 1.43 -0.89 10.18
CA GLU A 203 0.71 -1.93 10.90
C GLU A 203 0.36 -3.03 9.90
N VAL A 204 0.51 -4.28 10.33
CA VAL A 204 0.18 -5.47 9.56
C VAL A 204 -0.66 -6.36 10.44
N HIS A 205 -1.80 -6.84 9.94
CA HIS A 205 -2.69 -7.68 10.72
C HIS A 205 -3.33 -8.75 9.85
N GLN A 206 -3.22 -9.98 10.32
CA GLN A 206 -3.87 -11.15 9.79
C GLN A 206 -4.69 -11.81 10.90
N GLY A 207 -5.94 -12.15 10.61
CA GLY A 207 -6.90 -12.61 11.60
C GLY A 207 -6.52 -13.90 12.29
N GLY A 208 -7.06 -14.13 13.48
CA GLY A 208 -6.88 -15.34 14.25
C GLY A 208 -5.43 -15.66 14.52
N CYS A 209 -4.97 -16.77 13.93
CA CYS A 209 -3.60 -17.26 14.12
C CYS A 209 -2.59 -16.59 13.18
N GLY A 210 -3.01 -15.61 12.37
CA GLY A 210 -2.16 -14.85 11.46
C GLY A 210 -1.31 -13.78 12.13
N GLY A 211 -1.79 -13.22 13.24
CA GLY A 211 -1.03 -12.31 14.09
C GLY A 211 -1.13 -10.83 13.72
N TYR A 212 -0.45 -10.02 14.51
CA TYR A 212 -0.43 -8.56 14.41
C TYR A 212 0.98 -8.04 14.66
N SER A 213 1.43 -7.15 13.79
CA SER A 213 2.66 -6.42 13.97
C SER A 213 2.48 -4.94 13.68
N ARG A 214 3.32 -4.14 14.32
CA ARG A 214 3.45 -2.72 14.09
C ARG A 214 4.90 -2.35 14.25
N GLY A 215 5.32 -1.29 13.57
CA GLY A 215 6.69 -0.83 13.70
C GLY A 215 6.86 0.61 13.27
N SER A 216 7.67 1.32 14.04
CA SER A 216 8.31 2.53 13.62
C SER A 216 9.77 2.22 13.26
N ASN A 217 10.27 2.80 12.18
CA ASN A 217 11.69 2.79 11.80
C ASN A 217 12.31 1.45 11.31
N VAL A 218 11.60 0.33 11.35
CA VAL A 218 12.01 -0.92 10.66
C VAL A 218 10.82 -1.48 9.86
N PRO A 219 10.75 -1.24 8.53
CA PRO A 219 11.69 -0.44 7.74
C PRO A 219 11.71 1.03 8.17
N THR A 220 12.78 1.76 7.81
CA THR A 220 12.92 3.22 8.04
C THR A 220 11.93 4.07 7.24
N GLY A 221 11.00 3.42 6.54
CA GLY A 221 10.04 4.02 5.65
C GLY A 221 9.39 2.98 4.74
N GLY A 222 8.07 3.06 4.56
CA GLY A 222 7.32 2.25 3.59
C GLY A 222 6.36 3.08 2.74
N ALA A 223 6.16 2.66 1.49
CA ALA A 223 5.34 3.34 0.50
C ALA A 223 4.57 2.30 -0.34
N VAL A 224 3.37 2.66 -0.77
CA VAL A 224 2.52 1.80 -1.61
C VAL A 224 2.53 2.34 -3.03
N GLY A 225 2.99 1.52 -3.98
CA GLY A 225 2.89 1.80 -5.41
C GLY A 225 1.64 1.14 -5.98
N MET A 226 0.74 1.98 -6.50
CA MET A 226 -0.55 1.55 -7.04
C MET A 226 -0.47 1.48 -8.56
N LYS A 227 -0.80 0.33 -9.14
CA LYS A 227 -0.51 0.05 -10.55
C LYS A 227 -1.54 0.68 -11.49
N PHE A 228 -1.07 1.42 -12.49
CA PHE A 228 -1.91 1.87 -13.60
C PHE A 228 -1.42 1.28 -14.92
N SER A 229 -2.35 0.99 -15.81
CA SER A 229 -2.07 0.67 -17.20
C SER A 229 -1.73 1.93 -17.99
N GLU A 230 -0.72 1.86 -18.86
CA GLU A 230 -0.59 2.83 -19.93
C GLU A 230 -1.52 2.39 -21.06
N TYR A 231 -2.25 3.34 -21.64
CA TYR A 231 -3.36 3.19 -22.61
C TYR A 231 -4.74 2.94 -21.96
#